data_AF-S7NDI2-F1
#
_entry.id   AF-S7NDI2-F1
#
_cell.length_a   1.000
_cell.length_b   1.000
_cell.length_c   1.000
_cell.angle_alpha   90.00
_cell.angle_beta   90.00
_cell.angle_gamma   90.00
#
_symmetry.space_group_name_H-M   'P 1'
#
loop_
_entity.id
_entity.type
_entity.pdbx_description
1 polymer ?
#
loop_
_entity_poly.entity_id
_entity_poly.type
_entity_poly.pdbx_seq_one_letter_code
_entity_poly.pdbx_strand_id
1 'polypeptide(L)' 'MVNPTVFSDIDGDPLGRVSFQLFADKVPKTAENFVALSTGGKGFGYKDSCFHTIIPGFMCQGGDFTRHRGTGGESI' A
#
# COMPACT_ATOMS: atom_id res chain seq x y z
N MET A 1 10.68 2.23 -19.52
CA MET A 1 9.65 2.83 -18.65
C MET A 1 10.28 3.01 -17.27
N VAL A 2 10.10 4.16 -16.62
CA VAL A 2 10.71 4.41 -15.29
C VAL A 2 9.82 3.80 -14.22
N ASN A 3 10.41 3.05 -13.29
CA ASN A 3 9.70 2.43 -12.17
C ASN A 3 9.30 3.48 -11.13
N PRO A 4 8.00 3.64 -10.80
CA PRO A 4 7.54 4.65 -9.86
C PRO A 4 7.95 4.30 -8.42
N THR A 5 8.10 5.34 -7.60
CA THR A 5 8.33 5.21 -6.16
C THR A 5 7.17 5.84 -5.41
N VAL A 6 6.64 5.13 -4.42
CA VAL A 6 5.60 5.62 -3.50
C VAL A 6 6.06 5.44 -2.06
N PHE A 7 5.38 6.07 -1.11
CA PHE A 7 5.72 5.96 0.31
C PHE A 7 4.47 5.80 1.18
N SER A 8 4.70 5.27 2.38
CA SER A 8 3.73 5.26 3.47
C SER A 8 4.40 5.90 4.68
N ASP A 9 3.77 6.94 5.22
CA ASP A 9 4.08 7.43 6.56
C ASP A 9 3.32 6.56 7.53
N ILE A 10 4.04 5.87 8.42
CA ILE A 10 3.42 4.99 9.41
C ILE A 10 3.27 5.76 10.72
N ASP A 11 2.02 5.92 11.14
CA ASP A 11 1.67 6.63 12.37
C ASP A 11 2.21 5.89 13.60
N GLY A 12 2.74 6.67 14.55
CA GLY A 12 3.39 6.21 15.78
C GLY A 12 4.51 7.17 16.18
N ASP A 13 5.02 7.06 17.42
CA ASP A 13 5.92 8.06 18.00
C ASP A 13 7.33 7.51 18.30
N PRO A 14 8.30 7.63 17.35
CA PRO A 14 8.12 7.80 15.91
C PRO A 14 8.22 6.45 15.18
N LEU A 15 7.29 6.11 14.27
CA LEU A 15 7.41 4.90 13.43
C LEU A 15 8.16 5.15 12.11
N GLY A 16 7.92 6.28 11.44
CA GLY A 16 8.70 6.75 10.28
C GLY A 16 8.10 6.43 8.91
N ARG A 17 8.91 6.62 7.85
CA ARG A 17 8.50 6.48 6.45
C ARG A 17 9.09 5.24 5.80
N VAL A 18 8.26 4.49 5.09
CA VAL A 18 8.70 3.39 4.21
C VAL A 18 8.47 3.80 2.76
N SER A 19 9.48 3.65 1.91
CA SER A 19 9.40 3.94 0.47
C SER A 19 9.54 2.66 -0.35
N PHE A 20 8.75 2.54 -1.41
CA PHE A 20 8.68 1.36 -2.27
C PHE A 20 8.89 1.78 -3.73
N GLN A 21 9.87 1.17 -4.40
CA GLN A 21 9.97 1.22 -5.85
C GLN A 21 9.18 0.05 -6.44
N LEU A 22 8.30 0.33 -7.39
CA LEU A 22 7.42 -0.68 -8.00
C LEU A 22 7.95 -1.08 -9.37
N PHE A 23 8.03 -2.39 -9.63
CA PHE A 23 8.53 -2.94 -10.89
C PHE A 23 7.52 -2.82 -12.04
N ALA A 24 7.17 -1.59 -12.42
CA ALA A 24 6.25 -1.30 -13.53
C ALA A 24 6.78 -1.81 -14.88
N ASP A 25 8.10 -1.91 -15.04
CA ASP A 25 8.74 -2.54 -16.20
C ASP A 25 8.45 -4.04 -16.33
N LYS A 26 8.04 -4.71 -15.24
CA LYS A 26 7.68 -6.13 -15.21
C LYS A 26 6.18 -6.36 -15.12
N VAL A 27 5.51 -5.62 -14.23
CA VAL A 27 4.10 -5.82 -13.87
C VAL A 27 3.33 -4.50 -13.95
N PRO A 28 3.19 -3.91 -15.15
CA PRO A 28 2.69 -2.53 -15.30
C PRO A 28 1.31 -2.32 -14.69
N LYS A 29 0.36 -3.24 -14.90
CA LYS A 29 -1.00 -3.14 -14.35
C LYS A 29 -1.03 -3.22 -12.82
N THR A 30 -0.23 -4.10 -12.23
CA THR A 30 -0.14 -4.25 -10.77
C THR A 30 0.52 -3.05 -10.12
N ALA A 31 1.59 -2.53 -10.73
CA ALA A 31 2.27 -1.32 -10.28
C ALA A 31 1.32 -0.11 -10.36
N GLU A 32 0.59 0.05 -11.47
CA GLU A 32 -0.39 1.13 -11.64
C GLU A 32 -1.49 1.10 -10.57
N ASN A 33 -2.05 -0.08 -10.27
CA ASN A 33 -3.02 -0.24 -9.19
C ASN A 33 -2.45 0.25 -7.84
N PHE A 34 -1.23 -0.19 -7.49
CA PHE A 34 -0.62 0.20 -6.23
C PHE A 34 -0.30 1.70 -6.15
N VAL A 35 0.15 2.31 -7.26
CA VAL A 35 0.37 3.77 -7.35
C VAL A 35 -0.94 4.53 -7.15
N ALA A 36 -2.01 4.12 -7.83
CA ALA A 36 -3.29 4.81 -7.77
C ALA A 36 -3.91 4.73 -6.36
N LEU A 37 -3.85 3.56 -5.71
CA LEU A 37 -4.29 3.40 -4.32
C LEU A 37 -3.40 4.14 -3.32
N SER A 38 -2.09 4.25 -3.57
CA SER A 38 -1.18 5.03 -2.72
C SER A 38 -1.43 6.54 -2.81
N THR A 39 -1.80 7.03 -4.00
CA THR A 39 -2.06 8.47 -4.24
C THR A 39 -3.50 8.87 -3.93
N GLY A 40 -4.43 7.91 -3.81
CA GLY A 40 -5.86 8.17 -3.65
C GLY A 40 -6.51 8.76 -4.90
N GLY A 41 -5.89 8.64 -6.07
CA GLY A 41 -6.32 9.31 -7.32
C GLY A 41 -7.70 8.88 -7.83
N LYS A 42 -8.29 7.81 -7.26
CA LYS A 42 -9.64 7.31 -7.57
C LYS A 42 -10.69 7.66 -6.53
N GLY A 43 -10.36 8.47 -5.52
CA GLY A 43 -11.26 8.82 -4.41
C GLY A 43 -11.28 7.81 -3.26
N PHE A 44 -10.50 6.72 -3.39
CA PHE A 44 -10.23 5.73 -2.35
C PHE A 44 -8.76 5.29 -2.45
N GLY A 45 -8.23 4.69 -1.39
CA GLY A 45 -6.82 4.30 -1.34
C GLY A 45 -6.35 3.84 0.03
N TYR A 46 -5.03 3.76 0.20
CA TYR A 46 -4.39 3.23 1.41
C TYR A 46 -4.31 4.22 2.58
N LYS A 47 -4.57 5.51 2.34
CA LYS A 47 -4.58 6.50 3.41
C LYS A 47 -5.60 6.09 4.49
N ASP A 48 -5.20 6.23 5.76
CA ASP A 48 -5.98 5.84 6.95
C ASP A 48 -6.27 4.33 7.07
N SER A 49 -5.66 3.48 6.23
CA SER A 49 -5.69 2.02 6.40
C SER A 49 -4.60 1.53 7.35
N CYS A 50 -4.79 0.35 7.94
CA CYS A 50 -3.87 -0.24 8.90
C CYS A 50 -3.19 -1.52 8.36
N PHE A 51 -2.06 -1.88 8.99
CA PHE A 51 -1.54 -3.25 8.92
C PHE A 51 -2.33 -4.13 9.89
N HIS A 52 -3.29 -4.90 9.35
CA HIS A 52 -4.20 -5.71 10.17
C HIS A 52 -3.60 -7.05 10.60
N THR A 53 -2.54 -7.52 9.96
CA THR A 53 -1.81 -8.74 10.34
C THR A 53 -0.31 -8.47 10.39
N ILE A 54 0.33 -8.75 11.52
CA ILE A 54 1.79 -8.65 11.69
C ILE A 54 2.28 -9.97 12.28
N ILE A 55 3.12 -10.68 11.54
CA ILE A 55 3.72 -11.95 11.97
C ILE A 55 5.24 -11.74 12.07
N PRO A 56 5.80 -11.65 13.30
CA PRO A 56 7.23 -11.45 13.50
C PRO A 56 8.07 -12.51 12.78
N GLY A 57 9.14 -12.07 12.11
CA GLY A 57 10.01 -12.95 11.32
C GLY A 57 9.42 -13.42 9.99
N PHE A 58 8.22 -12.94 9.62
CA PHE A 58 7.58 -13.29 8.35
C PHE A 58 7.19 -12.05 7.54
N MET A 59 6.11 -11.34 7.92
CA MET A 59 5.62 -10.20 7.13
C MET A 59 4.63 -9.31 7.89
N CYS A 60 4.39 -8.12 7.32
CA CYS A 60 3.30 -7.20 7.67
C CYS A 60 2.30 -7.13 6.51
N GLN A 61 1.03 -7.37 6.79
CA GLN A 61 -0.05 -7.36 5.81
C GLN A 61 -0.97 -6.16 6.03
N GLY A 62 -1.21 -5.40 4.97
CA GLY A 62 -2.15 -4.28 4.92
C GLY A 62 -3.01 -4.33 3.66
N GLY A 63 -3.53 -3.17 3.25
CA GLY A 63 -4.24 -3.01 1.98
C GLY A 63 -5.74 -3.29 2.01
N ASP A 64 -6.29 -3.79 3.13
CA ASP A 64 -7.74 -3.85 3.36
C ASP A 64 -8.23 -2.53 3.96
N PHE A 65 -8.53 -1.56 3.10
CA PHE A 65 -9.05 -0.25 3.48
C PHE A 65 -10.59 -0.19 3.57
N THR A 66 -11.29 -1.29 3.27
CA THR A 66 -12.78 -1.32 3.33
C THR A 66 -13.32 -2.02 4.56
N ARG A 67 -12.58 -3.00 5.09
CA ARG A 67 -12.99 -3.78 6.29
C ARG A 67 -11.90 -3.88 7.36
N HIS A 68 -10.67 -3.48 7.06
CA HIS A 68 -9.55 -3.39 8.02
C HIS A 68 -9.22 -4.70 8.76
N ARG A 69 -9.54 -5.85 8.16
CA ARG A 69 -9.39 -7.16 8.83
C ARG A 69 -9.04 -8.33 7.90
N GLY A 70 -8.62 -8.02 6.67
CA GLY A 70 -8.21 -9.00 5.66
C GLY A 70 -9.35 -9.67 4.90
N THR A 71 -10.57 -9.11 4.94
CA THR A 71 -11.75 -9.68 4.26
C THR A 71 -12.37 -8.73 3.23
N GLY A 72 -11.69 -7.62 2.97
CA GLY A 72 -12.07 -6.57 2.03
C GLY A 72 -10.90 -6.15 1.14
N GLY A 73 -10.86 -4.87 0.78
CA GLY A 73 -9.99 -4.30 -0.24
C GLY A 73 -10.63 -4.28 -1.63
N GLU A 74 -10.19 -3.34 -2.46
CA GLU A 74 -10.64 -3.16 -3.85
C GLU A 74 -9.46 -2.71 -4.72
N SER A 75 -9.49 -3.04 -6.01
CA SER A 75 -8.58 -2.47 -7.02
C SER A 75 -9.17 -1.22 -7.65
N ILE A 76 -8.37 -0.52 -8.47
CA ILE A 76 -8.89 0.52 -9.38
C ILE A 76 -9.78 -0.01 -10.49
#